data_AF-A0A927ZK54-F1
#
_entry.id   AF-A0A927ZK54-F1
#
_cell.length_a   1.000
_cell.length_b   1.000
_cell.length_c   1.000
_cell.angle_alpha   90.00
_cell.angle_beta   90.00
_cell.angle_gamma   90.00
#
_symmetry.space_group_name_H-M   'P 1'
#
loop_
_entity.id
_entity.type
_entity.pdbx_description
1 polymer ?
#
loop_
_entity_poly.entity_id
_entity_poly.type
_entity_poly.pdbx_seq_one_letter_code
_entity_poly.pdbx_strand_id
1 'polypeptide(L)'
;MKRIAFLLALLLTLCSVTVYANQPTYTDSPVSDTVTGTRLTDQQEDFTVILSRVTAAQQISANIYLYDVPVDSYVAVAPAEGNESLFASLSYYDSADSLLRTASLNRTSGTARYHVLTEADRGSAYMALSVTSKGTTTHYYFRAVEGSFAVEPGTNAYAQVSSTTVIVNGQEVSFQVFAVAGNNYFKLRDLAKVLSGTHSQFEVEWNAETNDIHLLRHLPYTEVGGELTVIPVENDIQSCYATQSALYLDGRLWYPTAYKIGNNNYFKLRDLAAVMDFGVAWDQEAWTITIDTSLPYEEDLQLGTN
;
A
#
# COMPACT_ATOMS: atom_id res chain seq x y z
N MET A 1 11.32 -8.73 -25.58
CA MET A 1 10.72 -9.96 -24.98
C MET A 1 11.55 -11.22 -25.21
N LYS A 2 11.82 -11.72 -26.43
CA LYS A 2 12.72 -12.90 -26.66
C LYS A 2 14.21 -12.70 -26.26
N ARG A 3 14.62 -11.48 -25.89
CA ARG A 3 16.01 -11.13 -25.50
C ARG A 3 16.24 -11.03 -23.98
N ILE A 4 15.18 -10.88 -23.19
CA ILE A 4 15.24 -10.85 -21.72
C ILE A 4 15.85 -12.16 -21.18
N ALA A 5 15.49 -13.29 -21.80
CA ALA A 5 16.07 -14.60 -21.50
C ALA A 5 17.54 -14.75 -21.93
N PHE A 6 18.03 -13.95 -22.89
CA PHE A 6 19.35 -14.12 -23.50
C PHE A 6 20.44 -13.28 -22.80
N LEU A 7 20.10 -12.10 -22.24
CA LEU A 7 21.04 -11.31 -21.45
C LEU A 7 21.18 -11.82 -20.01
N LEU A 8 20.10 -12.34 -19.40
CA LEU A 8 20.14 -12.92 -18.04
C LEU A 8 20.91 -14.24 -17.96
N ALA A 9 21.00 -15.00 -19.06
CA ALA A 9 21.81 -16.22 -19.12
C ALA A 9 23.32 -15.95 -18.92
N LEU A 10 23.79 -14.72 -19.12
CA LEU A 10 25.19 -14.33 -18.94
C LEU A 10 25.52 -13.92 -17.49
N LEU A 11 24.52 -13.49 -16.70
CA LEU A 11 24.68 -13.18 -15.27
C LEU A 11 24.67 -14.44 -14.38
N LEU A 12 24.10 -15.54 -14.86
CA LEU A 12 24.07 -16.84 -14.16
C LEU A 12 25.43 -17.58 -14.14
N THR A 13 26.45 -17.08 -14.83
CA THR A 13 27.78 -17.73 -14.92
C THR A 13 28.83 -17.22 -13.92
N LEU A 14 28.51 -16.27 -13.02
CA LEU A 14 29.43 -15.80 -11.98
C LEU A 14 28.74 -15.80 -10.61
N CYS A 15 29.11 -16.79 -9.78
CA CYS A 15 28.86 -16.96 -8.35
C CYS A 15 27.50 -16.46 -7.76
N SER A 16 26.72 -17.43 -7.28
CA SER A 16 25.74 -17.28 -6.20
C SER A 16 24.56 -16.34 -6.46
N VAL A 17 23.86 -16.56 -7.57
CA VAL A 17 22.52 -16.01 -7.80
C VAL A 17 21.51 -17.10 -7.50
N THR A 18 20.68 -16.90 -6.47
CA THR A 18 19.50 -17.73 -6.21
C THR A 18 18.28 -16.88 -6.52
N VAL A 19 17.47 -17.35 -7.47
CA VAL A 19 16.17 -16.76 -7.79
C VAL A 19 15.11 -17.65 -7.17
N TYR A 20 14.40 -17.16 -6.16
CA TYR A 20 13.28 -17.88 -5.57
C TYR A 20 11.98 -17.51 -6.26
N ALA A 21 11.28 -18.55 -6.68
CA ALA A 21 9.89 -18.53 -7.09
C ALA A 21 9.03 -18.69 -5.85
N ASN A 22 8.43 -17.61 -5.38
CA ASN A 22 7.19 -17.74 -4.60
C ASN A 22 6.06 -17.33 -5.54
N GLN A 23 5.34 -18.35 -6.03
CA GLN A 23 3.91 -18.17 -6.34
C GLN A 23 3.29 -17.41 -5.17
N PRO A 24 2.37 -16.45 -5.41
CA PRO A 24 1.64 -15.83 -4.32
C PRO A 24 1.11 -16.96 -3.42
N THR A 25 1.60 -17.04 -2.18
CA THR A 25 1.12 -18.04 -1.24
C THR A 25 -0.33 -17.68 -0.93
N TYR A 26 -1.21 -18.44 -1.56
CA TYR A 26 -2.64 -18.32 -1.44
C TYR A 26 -3.07 -19.09 -0.19
N THR A 27 -3.55 -18.36 0.80
CA THR A 27 -4.48 -18.85 1.81
C THR A 27 -5.76 -18.05 1.53
N ASP A 28 -6.80 -18.47 0.79
CA ASP A 28 -7.36 -19.78 0.47
C ASP A 28 -8.26 -19.67 -0.80
N SER A 29 -8.39 -20.79 -1.53
CA SER A 29 -9.33 -21.26 -2.60
C SER A 29 -9.99 -20.38 -3.72
N PRO A 30 -10.11 -20.92 -4.96
CA PRO A 30 -10.12 -20.17 -6.22
C PRO A 30 -11.53 -19.83 -6.73
N VAL A 31 -11.80 -18.56 -7.08
CA VAL A 31 -12.89 -18.19 -8.01
C VAL A 31 -12.47 -16.96 -8.83
N SER A 32 -12.76 -17.03 -10.13
CA SER A 32 -12.36 -16.14 -11.23
C SER A 32 -12.94 -14.72 -11.19
N ASP A 33 -12.06 -13.74 -11.49
CA ASP A 33 -12.23 -12.43 -12.16
C ASP A 33 -13.34 -11.49 -11.64
N THR A 34 -13.13 -10.24 -11.18
CA THR A 34 -12.11 -9.22 -11.50
C THR A 34 -12.07 -8.21 -10.33
N VAL A 35 -11.07 -8.32 -9.44
CA VAL A 35 -10.75 -7.34 -8.40
C VAL A 35 -9.25 -7.09 -8.49
N THR A 36 -8.82 -5.90 -8.88
CA THR A 36 -7.42 -5.68 -9.26
C THR A 36 -6.53 -5.42 -8.04
N GLY A 37 -5.79 -6.44 -7.60
CA GLY A 37 -4.54 -6.26 -6.85
C GLY A 37 -4.21 -7.27 -5.74
N THR A 38 -3.44 -8.32 -6.03
CA THR A 38 -2.90 -9.24 -5.02
C THR A 38 -1.61 -8.68 -4.40
N ARG A 39 -1.46 -8.67 -3.08
CA ARG A 39 -0.17 -8.34 -2.44
C ARG A 39 0.82 -9.51 -2.58
N LEU A 40 2.02 -9.25 -3.09
CA LEU A 40 3.11 -10.23 -3.04
C LEU A 40 3.95 -9.99 -1.79
N THR A 41 4.09 -11.01 -0.96
CA THR A 41 5.03 -11.02 0.16
C THR A 41 5.95 -12.23 -0.01
N ASP A 42 7.26 -11.99 -0.13
CA ASP A 42 8.27 -13.04 -0.17
C ASP A 42 9.12 -12.96 1.11
N GLN A 43 8.95 -13.93 1.99
CA GLN A 43 9.72 -14.05 3.23
C GLN A 43 10.86 -15.05 3.03
N GLN A 44 12.08 -14.54 3.06
CA GLN A 44 13.32 -15.30 3.10
C GLN A 44 13.82 -15.36 4.56
N GLU A 45 14.75 -16.30 4.83
CA GLU A 45 15.35 -16.46 6.16
C GLU A 45 15.92 -15.14 6.71
N ASP A 46 16.47 -14.31 5.81
CA ASP A 46 17.20 -13.09 6.16
C ASP A 46 16.43 -11.79 5.93
N PHE A 47 15.34 -11.82 5.16
CA PHE A 47 14.62 -10.61 4.75
C PHE A 47 13.22 -10.90 4.21
N THR A 48 12.39 -9.87 4.14
CA THR A 48 11.07 -9.90 3.49
C THR A 48 11.02 -8.87 2.38
N VAL A 49 10.48 -9.24 1.21
CA VAL A 49 10.14 -8.31 0.12
C VAL A 49 8.62 -8.22 -0.02
N ILE A 50 8.13 -7.01 -0.28
CA ILE A 50 6.70 -6.73 -0.47
C ILE A 50 6.51 -5.97 -1.78
N LEU A 51 5.62 -6.46 -2.64
CA LEU A 51 4.96 -5.64 -3.67
C LEU A 51 3.52 -5.41 -3.18
N SER A 52 3.19 -4.18 -2.82
CA SER A 52 1.94 -3.89 -2.10
C SER A 52 0.70 -4.22 -2.91
N ARG A 53 0.81 -4.22 -4.25
CA ARG A 53 -0.26 -4.57 -5.18
C ARG A 53 0.28 -5.07 -6.51
N VAL A 54 -0.09 -6.29 -6.89
CA VAL A 54 0.25 -6.93 -8.16
C VAL A 54 -1.04 -7.18 -8.92
N THR A 55 -1.12 -6.67 -10.15
CA THR A 55 -2.31 -6.82 -11.00
C THR A 55 -2.14 -7.85 -12.10
N ALA A 56 -0.90 -8.19 -12.44
CA ALA A 56 -0.58 -9.32 -13.29
C ALA A 56 0.81 -9.87 -12.97
N ALA A 57 1.05 -11.12 -13.33
CA ALA A 57 2.35 -11.76 -13.27
C ALA A 57 2.62 -12.47 -14.58
N GLN A 58 3.71 -12.12 -15.25
CA GLN A 58 4.16 -12.78 -16.47
C GLN A 58 5.40 -13.61 -16.17
N GLN A 59 5.33 -14.93 -16.37
CA GLN A 59 6.53 -15.75 -16.31
C GLN A 59 7.40 -15.50 -17.55
N ILE A 60 8.68 -15.17 -17.33
CA ILE A 60 9.63 -14.84 -18.42
C ILE A 60 10.77 -15.86 -18.53
N SER A 61 11.03 -16.65 -17.49
CA SER A 61 11.98 -17.77 -17.49
C SER A 61 11.61 -18.79 -16.41
N ALA A 62 12.38 -19.88 -16.30
CA ALA A 62 12.32 -20.77 -15.15
C ALA A 62 12.61 -19.95 -13.88
N ASN A 63 11.62 -19.89 -12.98
CA ASN A 63 11.64 -19.15 -11.70
C ASN A 63 11.68 -17.62 -11.78
N ILE A 64 11.53 -17.01 -12.96
CA ILE A 64 11.52 -15.55 -13.09
C ILE A 64 10.14 -15.07 -13.54
N TYR A 65 9.57 -14.18 -12.74
CA TYR A 65 8.32 -13.47 -13.02
C TYR A 65 8.58 -11.98 -13.17
N LEU A 66 7.88 -11.37 -14.12
CA LEU A 66 7.72 -9.92 -14.25
C LEU A 66 6.32 -9.58 -13.73
N TYR A 67 6.27 -8.78 -12.66
CA TYR A 67 5.01 -8.36 -12.06
C TYR A 67 4.56 -7.00 -12.58
N ASP A 68 3.26 -6.87 -12.84
CA ASP A 68 2.61 -5.60 -13.11
C ASP A 68 2.18 -5.01 -11.78
N VAL A 69 2.83 -3.92 -11.40
CA VAL A 69 2.62 -3.25 -10.12
C VAL A 69 2.11 -1.85 -10.46
N PRO A 70 0.85 -1.51 -10.16
CA PRO A 70 0.32 -0.23 -10.58
C PRO A 70 1.04 0.93 -9.87
N VAL A 71 1.06 2.12 -10.48
CA VAL A 71 1.45 3.33 -9.76
C VAL A 71 0.58 3.52 -8.51
N ASP A 72 1.10 4.31 -7.55
CA ASP A 72 0.57 4.46 -6.19
C ASP A 72 0.67 3.21 -5.30
N SER A 73 1.24 2.13 -5.83
CA SER A 73 1.67 0.97 -5.04
C SER A 73 3.10 1.19 -4.55
N TYR A 74 3.56 0.41 -3.57
CA TYR A 74 4.94 0.46 -3.11
C TYR A 74 5.63 -0.89 -3.21
N VAL A 75 6.95 -0.82 -3.35
CA VAL A 75 7.86 -1.95 -3.23
C VAL A 75 8.69 -1.75 -1.99
N ALA A 76 8.72 -2.74 -1.10
CA ALA A 76 9.44 -2.66 0.15
C ALA A 76 10.34 -3.88 0.41
N VAL A 77 11.37 -3.67 1.22
CA VAL A 77 12.25 -4.71 1.74
C VAL A 77 12.53 -4.46 3.22
N ALA A 78 12.31 -5.47 4.04
CA ALA A 78 12.57 -5.46 5.48
C ALA A 78 13.61 -6.53 5.84
N PRO A 79 14.61 -6.23 6.68
CA PRO A 79 15.44 -7.28 7.24
C PRO A 79 14.63 -8.21 8.16
N ALA A 80 15.04 -9.47 8.28
CA ALA A 80 14.55 -10.35 9.33
C ALA A 80 15.05 -9.87 10.71
N GLU A 81 14.30 -10.22 11.76
CA GLU A 81 14.62 -9.84 13.13
C GLU A 81 16.05 -10.32 13.51
N GLY A 82 16.92 -9.40 13.94
CA GLY A 82 18.31 -9.70 14.26
C GLY A 82 19.30 -9.65 13.08
N ASN A 83 18.87 -9.37 11.84
CA ASN A 83 19.76 -9.20 10.68
C ASN A 83 19.81 -7.73 10.20
N GLU A 84 20.76 -6.94 10.68
CA GLU A 84 20.80 -5.51 10.35
C GLU A 84 21.50 -5.18 9.01
N SER A 85 22.15 -6.16 8.35
CA SER A 85 23.03 -5.93 7.20
C SER A 85 22.41 -6.41 5.90
N LEU A 86 21.47 -5.62 5.38
CA LEU A 86 20.87 -5.82 4.06
C LEU A 86 21.26 -4.70 3.09
N PHE A 87 21.59 -5.01 1.85
CA PHE A 87 21.75 -4.02 0.79
C PHE A 87 20.64 -4.18 -0.23
N ALA A 88 19.98 -3.09 -0.61
CA ALA A 88 18.91 -3.13 -1.59
C ALA A 88 19.01 -1.95 -2.55
N SER A 89 18.87 -2.24 -3.84
CA SER A 89 18.89 -1.23 -4.89
C SER A 89 17.76 -1.49 -5.89
N LEU A 90 17.26 -0.41 -6.46
CA LEU A 90 16.27 -0.43 -7.53
C LEU A 90 16.93 0.00 -8.83
N SER A 91 17.02 -0.91 -9.80
CA SER A 91 17.60 -0.65 -11.12
C SER A 91 16.50 -0.57 -12.17
N TYR A 92 16.62 0.39 -13.08
CA TYR A 92 15.60 0.74 -14.07
C TYR A 92 16.12 0.43 -15.47
N TYR A 93 15.31 -0.21 -16.31
CA TYR A 93 15.73 -0.71 -17.62
C TYR A 93 14.80 -0.24 -18.74
N ASP A 94 15.36 -0.05 -19.93
CA ASP A 94 14.58 0.18 -21.15
C ASP A 94 14.11 -1.13 -21.81
N SER A 95 13.40 -1.02 -22.93
CA SER A 95 12.87 -2.18 -23.66
C SER A 95 13.95 -3.00 -24.40
N ALA A 96 15.18 -2.50 -24.44
CA ALA A 96 16.37 -3.15 -24.99
C ALA A 96 17.27 -3.76 -23.90
N ASP A 97 16.80 -3.81 -22.64
CA ASP A 97 17.53 -4.30 -21.47
C ASP A 97 18.75 -3.44 -21.05
N SER A 98 18.79 -2.17 -21.50
CA SER A 98 19.84 -1.23 -21.09
C SER A 98 19.51 -0.62 -19.74
N LEU A 99 20.49 -0.61 -18.83
CA LEU A 99 20.35 0.08 -17.54
C LEU A 99 20.24 1.59 -17.75
N LEU A 100 19.11 2.17 -17.34
CA LEU A 100 18.84 3.60 -17.40
C LEU A 100 19.38 4.33 -16.16
N ARG A 101 19.07 3.81 -14.97
CA ARG A 101 19.52 4.36 -13.68
C ARG A 101 19.44 3.32 -12.58
N THR A 102 20.11 3.59 -11.46
CA THR A 102 19.96 2.83 -10.22
C THR A 102 19.72 3.79 -9.06
N ALA A 103 18.77 3.46 -8.20
CA ALA A 103 18.52 4.14 -6.94
C ALA A 103 18.90 3.21 -5.78
N SER A 104 19.58 3.75 -4.77
CA SER A 104 19.72 3.06 -3.49
C SER A 104 18.42 3.22 -2.72
N LEU A 105 17.90 2.13 -2.16
CA LEU A 105 16.86 2.21 -1.14
C LEU A 105 17.57 2.63 0.16
N ASN A 106 17.45 3.91 0.53
CA ASN A 106 18.28 4.58 1.53
C ASN A 106 18.27 3.90 2.92
N ARG A 107 19.38 4.07 3.64
CA ARG A 107 19.70 3.41 4.90
C ARG A 107 19.50 4.36 6.09
N THR A 108 18.63 3.97 7.02
CA THR A 108 18.72 4.31 8.45
C THR A 108 18.45 3.03 9.23
N SER A 109 19.28 2.72 10.23
CA SER A 109 19.30 1.45 10.95
C SER A 109 17.93 0.98 11.44
N GLY A 110 17.57 -0.28 11.19
CA GLY A 110 16.44 -0.96 11.82
C GLY A 110 15.05 -0.82 11.16
N THR A 111 14.90 -0.04 10.08
CA THR A 111 13.59 0.20 9.43
C THR A 111 13.52 -0.46 8.05
N ALA A 112 12.33 -0.96 7.65
CA ALA A 112 12.10 -1.44 6.28
C ALA A 112 12.25 -0.29 5.28
N ARG A 113 12.76 -0.61 4.09
CA ARG A 113 13.00 0.32 2.99
C ARG A 113 11.88 0.21 1.98
N TYR A 114 11.40 1.31 1.44
CA TYR A 114 10.38 1.26 0.40
C TYR A 114 10.59 2.32 -0.69
N HIS A 115 10.02 2.04 -1.86
CA HIS A 115 9.88 2.97 -2.98
C HIS A 115 8.43 2.94 -3.44
N VAL A 116 7.77 4.10 -3.44
CA VAL A 116 6.43 4.25 -3.99
C VAL A 116 6.56 4.41 -5.50
N LEU A 117 5.84 3.57 -6.25
CA LEU A 117 5.83 3.66 -7.71
C LEU A 117 5.05 4.89 -8.16
N THR A 118 5.73 5.70 -8.95
CA THR A 118 5.18 6.91 -9.56
C THR A 118 5.04 6.72 -11.06
N GLU A 119 4.29 7.62 -11.70
CA GLU A 119 4.23 7.66 -13.17
C GLU A 119 5.61 7.82 -13.84
N ALA A 120 6.58 8.44 -13.17
CA ALA A 120 7.94 8.56 -13.72
C ALA A 120 8.60 7.17 -13.86
N ASP A 121 8.22 6.21 -13.02
CA ASP A 121 8.73 4.85 -13.08
C ASP A 121 8.15 4.07 -14.26
N ARG A 122 6.98 4.45 -14.79
CA ARG A 122 6.41 3.90 -16.05
C ARG A 122 7.21 4.26 -17.30
N GLY A 123 8.10 5.25 -17.20
CA GLY A 123 9.07 5.56 -18.26
C GLY A 123 10.11 4.45 -18.48
N SER A 124 10.24 3.51 -17.54
CA SER A 124 11.10 2.33 -17.68
C SER A 124 10.28 1.14 -18.20
N ALA A 125 10.87 0.29 -19.04
CA ALA A 125 10.20 -0.92 -19.49
C ALA A 125 10.00 -1.93 -18.34
N TYR A 126 10.94 -1.98 -17.41
CA TYR A 126 10.83 -2.70 -16.14
C TYR A 126 11.89 -2.20 -15.15
N MET A 127 11.76 -2.67 -13.91
CA MET A 127 12.70 -2.45 -12.83
C MET A 127 13.10 -3.79 -12.21
N ALA A 128 14.28 -3.81 -11.58
CA ALA A 128 14.75 -4.90 -10.75
C ALA A 128 15.06 -4.39 -9.34
N LEU A 129 14.32 -4.87 -8.35
CA LEU A 129 14.73 -4.77 -6.95
C LEU A 129 15.78 -5.85 -6.71
N SER A 130 16.99 -5.44 -6.39
CA SER A 130 18.09 -6.34 -6.04
C SER A 130 18.33 -6.27 -4.54
N VAL A 131 18.28 -7.40 -3.86
CA VAL A 131 18.49 -7.53 -2.41
C VAL A 131 19.68 -8.43 -2.16
N THR A 132 20.73 -7.88 -1.57
CA THR A 132 21.94 -8.61 -1.19
C THR A 132 21.95 -8.85 0.32
N SER A 133 21.92 -10.12 0.72
CA SER A 133 22.12 -10.60 2.10
C SER A 133 23.23 -11.64 2.12
N LYS A 134 24.12 -11.58 3.12
CA LYS A 134 25.22 -12.54 3.32
C LYS A 134 26.02 -12.90 2.04
N GLY A 135 26.23 -11.91 1.17
CA GLY A 135 26.97 -12.07 -0.09
C GLY A 135 26.19 -12.72 -1.25
N THR A 136 24.91 -13.02 -1.07
CA THR A 136 24.00 -13.53 -2.10
C THR A 136 23.02 -12.45 -2.51
N THR A 137 22.84 -12.26 -3.82
CA THR A 137 21.90 -11.27 -4.37
C THR A 137 20.68 -11.97 -4.96
N THR A 138 19.50 -11.54 -4.52
CA THR A 138 18.19 -11.97 -5.05
C THR A 138 17.56 -10.83 -5.84
N HIS A 139 16.95 -11.13 -6.98
CA HIS A 139 16.33 -10.14 -7.86
C HIS A 139 14.82 -10.36 -7.99
N TYR A 140 14.06 -9.26 -7.91
CA TYR A 140 12.62 -9.21 -8.15
C TYR A 140 12.34 -8.26 -9.31
N TYR A 141 11.63 -8.73 -10.33
CA TYR A 141 11.34 -7.95 -11.53
C TYR A 141 9.89 -7.50 -11.56
N PHE A 142 9.69 -6.22 -11.79
CA PHE A 142 8.36 -5.64 -11.92
C PHE A 142 8.38 -4.46 -12.87
N ARG A 143 7.24 -4.11 -13.43
CA ARG A 143 7.07 -2.86 -14.18
C ARG A 143 5.94 -2.06 -13.55
N ALA A 144 6.13 -0.75 -13.52
CA ALA A 144 5.06 0.16 -13.17
C ALA A 144 4.01 0.09 -14.29
N VAL A 145 2.76 -0.19 -13.93
CA VAL A 145 1.62 -0.11 -14.86
C VAL A 145 0.69 1.00 -14.44
N GLU A 146 -0.24 1.35 -15.32
CA GLU A 146 -1.26 2.35 -15.01
C GLU A 146 -2.00 1.96 -13.71
N GLY A 147 -2.03 2.90 -12.78
CA GLY A 147 -2.87 2.84 -11.58
C GLY A 147 -4.33 2.88 -11.99
N SER A 148 -5.23 2.36 -11.15
CA SER A 148 -6.66 2.46 -11.44
C SER A 148 -7.17 3.90 -11.63
N PHE A 149 -6.37 4.94 -11.33
CA PHE A 149 -6.66 6.33 -11.68
C PHE A 149 -5.31 7.08 -11.86
N ALA A 150 -4.92 7.38 -13.09
CA ALA A 150 -3.67 8.08 -13.38
C ALA A 150 -3.61 9.48 -12.73
N VAL A 151 -2.50 9.78 -12.04
CA VAL A 151 -2.05 11.15 -11.75
C VAL A 151 -0.57 11.26 -12.14
N GLU A 152 -0.26 12.14 -13.07
CA GLU A 152 1.07 12.41 -13.65
C GLU A 152 2.16 12.78 -12.61
N PRO A 153 3.45 12.50 -12.87
CA PRO A 153 4.54 12.68 -11.92
C PRO A 153 5.10 14.12 -11.97
N GLY A 154 5.10 14.79 -10.82
CA GLY A 154 5.49 16.20 -10.66
C GLY A 154 4.36 17.10 -10.15
N THR A 155 3.17 16.54 -9.98
CA THR A 155 1.97 17.19 -9.44
C THR A 155 1.65 16.68 -8.05
N ASN A 156 1.12 17.56 -7.19
CA ASN A 156 0.46 17.15 -5.94
C ASN A 156 -0.54 16.02 -6.24
N ALA A 157 -0.66 15.00 -5.40
CA ALA A 157 -1.85 14.16 -5.46
C ALA A 157 -3.03 15.06 -5.06
N TYR A 158 -4.17 14.89 -5.71
CA TYR A 158 -5.34 15.70 -5.46
C TYR A 158 -6.41 14.86 -4.78
N ALA A 159 -6.90 15.37 -3.66
CA ALA A 159 -8.01 14.82 -2.92
C ALA A 159 -9.28 15.55 -3.32
N GLN A 160 -10.22 14.83 -3.92
CA GLN A 160 -11.53 15.38 -4.25
C GLN A 160 -12.46 15.19 -3.06
N VAL A 161 -13.21 16.21 -2.67
CA VAL A 161 -14.26 16.06 -1.66
C VAL A 161 -15.34 15.12 -2.20
N SER A 162 -15.67 14.12 -1.40
CA SER A 162 -16.71 13.15 -1.70
C SER A 162 -18.02 13.58 -1.05
N SER A 163 -19.11 13.59 -1.82
CA SER A 163 -20.47 13.82 -1.32
C SER A 163 -21.16 12.52 -0.88
N THR A 164 -20.38 11.48 -0.62
CA THR A 164 -20.87 10.16 -0.20
C THR A 164 -21.49 10.23 1.19
N THR A 165 -22.67 9.65 1.34
CA THR A 165 -23.29 9.45 2.65
C THR A 165 -22.55 8.35 3.40
N VAL A 166 -22.29 8.56 4.69
CA VAL A 166 -21.65 7.56 5.53
C VAL A 166 -22.61 7.13 6.64
N ILE A 167 -22.90 5.84 6.70
CA ILE A 167 -23.72 5.21 7.73
C ILE A 167 -22.79 4.36 8.59
N VAL A 168 -22.78 4.59 9.90
CA VAL A 168 -22.05 3.79 10.87
C VAL A 168 -23.02 3.12 11.83
N ASN A 169 -23.01 1.78 11.89
CA ASN A 169 -23.92 0.98 12.72
C ASN A 169 -25.40 1.39 12.55
N GLY A 170 -25.81 1.67 11.31
CA GLY A 170 -27.17 2.10 10.97
C GLY A 170 -27.50 3.58 11.24
N GLN A 171 -26.54 4.39 11.69
CA GLN A 171 -26.72 5.83 11.90
C GLN A 171 -25.91 6.64 10.90
N GLU A 172 -26.52 7.63 10.27
CA GLU A 172 -25.80 8.57 9.40
C GLU A 172 -24.83 9.43 10.21
N VAL A 173 -23.59 9.53 9.76
CA VAL A 173 -22.53 10.32 10.40
C VAL A 173 -21.90 11.24 9.35
N SER A 174 -21.83 12.53 9.67
CA SER A 174 -21.22 13.53 8.79
C SER A 174 -19.69 13.45 8.88
N PHE A 175 -19.06 12.99 7.80
CA PHE A 175 -17.61 12.95 7.64
C PHE A 175 -17.15 13.92 6.55
N GLN A 176 -15.95 14.49 6.71
CA GLN A 176 -15.20 15.03 5.59
C GLN A 176 -14.49 13.86 4.88
N VAL A 177 -15.11 13.31 3.84
CA VAL A 177 -14.53 12.21 3.06
C VAL A 177 -13.82 12.78 1.84
N PHE A 178 -12.64 12.25 1.54
CA PHE A 178 -11.92 12.55 0.30
C PHE A 178 -11.78 11.31 -0.57
N ALA A 179 -12.00 11.47 -1.87
CA ALA A 179 -11.59 10.51 -2.88
C ALA A 179 -10.17 10.85 -3.34
N VAL A 180 -9.25 9.90 -3.20
CA VAL A 180 -7.90 9.97 -3.79
C VAL A 180 -7.70 8.70 -4.60
N ALA A 181 -7.42 8.85 -5.89
CA ALA A 181 -7.30 7.73 -6.83
C ALA A 181 -8.46 6.70 -6.67
N GLY A 182 -9.70 7.20 -6.64
CA GLY A 182 -10.93 6.40 -6.56
C GLY A 182 -11.16 5.63 -5.24
N ASN A 183 -10.33 5.86 -4.21
CA ASN A 183 -10.53 5.26 -2.89
C ASN A 183 -11.03 6.32 -1.90
N ASN A 184 -11.86 5.89 -0.94
CA ASN A 184 -12.37 6.77 0.10
C ASN A 184 -11.40 6.86 1.28
N TYR A 185 -11.00 8.09 1.60
CA TYR A 185 -10.08 8.42 2.66
C TYR A 185 -10.79 9.17 3.78
N PHE A 186 -10.58 8.68 5.00
CA PHE A 186 -11.19 9.19 6.22
C PHE A 186 -10.12 9.79 7.12
N LYS A 187 -10.44 10.92 7.76
CA LYS A 187 -9.57 11.51 8.77
C LYS A 187 -9.44 10.50 9.91
N LEU A 188 -8.20 10.11 10.24
CA LEU A 188 -7.93 9.02 11.19
C LEU A 188 -8.67 9.18 12.52
N ARG A 189 -8.59 10.40 13.09
CA ARG A 189 -9.19 10.73 14.39
C ARG A 189 -10.72 10.79 14.35
N ASP A 190 -11.32 11.08 13.20
CA ASP A 190 -12.79 11.03 13.08
C ASP A 190 -13.28 9.60 13.15
N LEU A 191 -12.60 8.70 12.44
CA LEU A 191 -12.96 7.29 12.49
C LEU A 191 -12.71 6.70 13.88
N ALA A 192 -11.57 7.03 14.53
CA ALA A 192 -11.29 6.61 15.90
C ALA A 192 -12.40 7.06 16.88
N LYS A 193 -12.85 8.32 16.77
CA LYS A 193 -13.96 8.85 17.57
C LYS A 193 -15.25 8.07 17.37
N VAL A 194 -15.63 7.84 16.11
CA VAL A 194 -16.91 7.21 15.78
C VAL A 194 -16.94 5.71 16.13
N LEU A 195 -15.80 5.03 16.05
CA LEU A 195 -15.68 3.61 16.42
C LEU A 195 -15.44 3.40 17.93
N SER A 196 -15.17 4.46 18.70
CA SER A 196 -14.93 4.37 20.14
C SER A 196 -16.13 3.76 20.87
N GLY A 197 -15.88 2.76 21.72
CA GLY A 197 -16.94 1.99 22.41
C GLY A 197 -17.47 0.78 21.64
N THR A 198 -16.99 0.52 20.42
CA THR A 198 -17.27 -0.71 19.65
C THR A 198 -16.13 -1.73 19.81
N HIS A 199 -16.26 -2.95 19.27
CA HIS A 199 -15.14 -3.93 19.29
C HIS A 199 -13.97 -3.50 18.38
N SER A 200 -14.25 -2.69 17.36
CA SER A 200 -13.28 -2.11 16.42
C SER A 200 -12.67 -0.78 16.88
N GLN A 201 -12.84 -0.43 18.17
CA GLN A 201 -12.24 0.78 18.72
C GLN A 201 -10.71 0.74 18.71
N PHE A 202 -10.09 1.91 18.59
CA PHE A 202 -8.65 2.08 18.70
C PHE A 202 -8.30 3.49 19.19
N GLU A 203 -7.19 3.61 19.91
CA GLU A 203 -6.60 4.89 20.30
C GLU A 203 -5.58 5.37 19.25
N VAL A 204 -5.41 6.69 19.15
CA VAL A 204 -4.45 7.35 18.25
C VAL A 204 -3.52 8.25 19.04
N GLU A 205 -2.31 7.76 19.29
CA GLU A 205 -1.24 8.53 19.90
C GLU A 205 -0.36 9.15 18.82
N TRP A 206 -0.05 10.43 18.98
CA TRP A 206 0.89 11.16 18.13
C TRP A 206 2.15 11.47 18.96
N ASN A 207 3.32 11.13 18.45
CA ASN A 207 4.60 11.63 18.96
C ASN A 207 5.20 12.67 18.00
N ALA A 208 5.27 13.93 18.43
CA ALA A 208 5.78 15.03 17.61
C ALA A 208 7.32 15.08 17.54
N GLU A 209 8.00 14.52 18.53
CA GLU A 209 9.47 14.50 18.58
C GLU A 209 10.03 13.50 17.55
N THR A 210 9.39 12.35 17.41
CA THR A 210 9.79 11.29 16.48
C THR A 210 9.00 11.30 15.17
N ASN A 211 7.94 12.10 15.08
CA ASN A 211 7.00 12.14 13.94
C ASN A 211 6.34 10.76 13.70
N ASP A 212 5.85 10.16 14.78
CA ASP A 212 5.23 8.84 14.77
C ASP A 212 3.74 8.91 15.15
N ILE A 213 2.96 8.02 14.56
CA ILE A 213 1.55 7.82 14.88
C ILE A 213 1.37 6.36 15.31
N HIS A 214 0.84 6.16 16.51
CA HIS A 214 0.58 4.84 17.06
C HIS A 214 -0.93 4.60 17.13
N LEU A 215 -1.35 3.49 16.55
CA LEU A 215 -2.71 2.98 16.60
C LEU A 215 -2.70 1.81 17.59
N LEU A 216 -3.46 1.95 18.67
CA LEU A 216 -3.55 0.94 19.72
C LEU A 216 -4.94 0.32 19.69
N ARG A 217 -5.05 -0.92 19.23
CA ARG A 217 -6.34 -1.60 19.07
C ARG A 217 -6.99 -1.89 20.42
N HIS A 218 -8.31 -1.96 20.40
CA HIS A 218 -9.16 -2.30 21.54
C HIS A 218 -9.13 -1.28 22.69
N LEU A 219 -8.41 -0.17 22.54
CA LEU A 219 -8.47 0.97 23.45
C LEU A 219 -9.50 2.00 22.95
N PRO A 220 -10.30 2.60 23.85
CA PRO A 220 -11.20 3.68 23.47
C PRO A 220 -10.39 4.92 23.04
N TYR A 221 -10.91 5.65 22.07
CA TYR A 221 -10.28 6.89 21.60
C TYR A 221 -10.45 8.04 22.60
N THR A 222 -9.38 8.80 22.82
CA THR A 222 -9.37 10.04 23.60
C THR A 222 -9.50 11.25 22.69
N GLU A 223 -10.60 11.99 22.82
CA GLU A 223 -10.81 13.20 22.02
C GLU A 223 -9.77 14.29 22.29
N VAL A 224 -9.26 14.91 21.23
CA VAL A 224 -8.29 16.01 21.29
C VAL A 224 -8.84 17.31 20.72
N GLY A 225 -10.07 17.27 20.17
CA GLY A 225 -10.78 18.43 19.63
C GLY A 225 -10.65 18.56 18.11
N GLY A 226 -11.74 18.99 17.46
CA GLY A 226 -11.80 19.15 15.99
C GLY A 226 -12.19 17.88 15.23
N GLU A 227 -12.51 16.80 15.93
CA GLU A 227 -13.10 15.61 15.33
C GLU A 227 -14.49 15.91 14.74
N LEU A 228 -14.79 15.26 13.62
CA LEU A 228 -16.00 15.39 12.81
C LEU A 228 -16.28 16.82 12.34
N THR A 229 -15.29 17.71 12.43
CA THR A 229 -15.38 19.04 11.84
C THR A 229 -15.21 18.92 10.34
N VAL A 230 -16.29 19.20 9.62
CA VAL A 230 -16.31 19.39 8.17
C VAL A 230 -15.84 20.81 7.87
N ILE A 231 -14.80 20.94 7.07
CA ILE A 231 -14.26 22.26 6.70
C ILE A 231 -14.84 22.61 5.34
N PRO A 232 -15.51 23.77 5.19
CA PRO A 232 -15.93 24.25 3.89
C PRO A 232 -14.70 24.35 2.98
N VAL A 233 -14.66 23.50 1.96
CA VAL A 233 -13.62 23.56 0.95
C VAL A 233 -14.02 24.62 -0.07
N GLU A 234 -13.17 25.64 -0.26
CA GLU A 234 -13.42 26.71 -1.24
C GLU A 234 -13.46 26.16 -2.68
N ASN A 235 -12.80 25.01 -2.91
CA ASN A 235 -12.84 24.23 -4.14
C ASN A 235 -12.90 22.74 -3.77
N ASP A 236 -13.66 21.93 -4.53
CA ASP A 236 -13.83 20.49 -4.28
C ASP A 236 -12.54 19.65 -4.40
N ILE A 237 -11.40 20.29 -4.65
CA ILE A 237 -10.10 19.65 -4.85
C ILE A 237 -9.08 20.25 -3.88
N GLN A 238 -8.42 19.37 -3.12
CA GLN A 238 -7.36 19.70 -2.17
C GLN A 238 -6.05 19.05 -2.58
N SER A 239 -4.92 19.68 -2.26
CA SER A 239 -3.62 19.01 -2.37
C SER A 239 -3.48 17.99 -1.24
N CYS A 240 -3.00 16.80 -1.57
CA CYS A 240 -2.67 15.75 -0.62
C CYS A 240 -1.24 15.25 -0.82
N TYR A 241 -0.59 14.91 0.29
CA TYR A 241 0.79 14.46 0.32
C TYR A 241 0.85 13.13 1.04
N ALA A 242 1.66 12.17 0.57
CA ALA A 242 1.86 10.94 1.33
C ALA A 242 2.30 11.29 2.76
N THR A 243 1.74 10.62 3.76
CA THR A 243 2.15 10.87 5.14
C THR A 243 3.63 10.55 5.30
N GLN A 244 4.36 11.45 5.96
CA GLN A 244 5.76 11.25 6.29
C GLN A 244 5.94 10.69 7.71
N SER A 245 4.84 10.49 8.43
CA SER A 245 4.85 9.95 9.79
C SER A 245 5.09 8.44 9.74
N ALA A 246 5.92 7.90 10.63
CA ALA A 246 5.96 6.45 10.79
C ALA A 246 4.67 6.00 11.49
N LEU A 247 4.14 4.86 11.08
CA LEU A 247 2.84 4.37 11.53
C LEU A 247 3.00 3.04 12.24
N TYR A 248 2.54 2.94 13.49
CA TYR A 248 2.63 1.71 14.26
C TYR A 248 1.23 1.19 14.57
N LEU A 249 1.00 -0.10 14.36
CA LEU A 249 -0.18 -0.82 14.83
C LEU A 249 0.26 -1.77 15.94
N ASP A 250 -0.22 -1.53 17.17
CA ASP A 250 0.17 -2.27 18.37
C ASP A 250 1.70 -2.41 18.54
N GLY A 251 2.41 -1.31 18.31
CA GLY A 251 3.88 -1.25 18.42
C GLY A 251 4.65 -1.88 17.26
N ARG A 252 3.97 -2.43 16.25
CA ARG A 252 4.60 -2.93 15.02
C ARG A 252 4.45 -1.92 13.89
N LEU A 253 5.53 -1.68 13.17
CA LEU A 253 5.52 -0.77 12.03
C LEU A 253 4.53 -1.28 10.96
N TRP A 254 3.63 -0.40 10.54
CA TRP A 254 2.49 -0.63 9.67
C TRP A 254 2.54 0.34 8.49
N TYR A 255 2.20 -0.15 7.29
CA TYR A 255 2.40 0.58 6.03
C TYR A 255 1.09 0.70 5.23
N PRO A 256 0.12 1.49 5.73
CA PRO A 256 -1.10 1.78 4.99
C PRO A 256 -0.87 2.84 3.92
N THR A 257 -1.83 2.95 3.00
CA THR A 257 -1.90 4.14 2.16
C THR A 257 -2.58 5.27 2.94
N ALA A 258 -1.81 6.31 3.27
CA ALA A 258 -2.28 7.47 4.01
C ALA A 258 -1.72 8.77 3.46
N TYR A 259 -2.56 9.80 3.46
CA TYR A 259 -2.23 11.14 2.98
C TYR A 259 -2.45 12.20 4.06
N LYS A 260 -1.60 13.22 4.07
CA LYS A 260 -1.85 14.48 4.73
C LYS A 260 -2.65 15.39 3.81
N ILE A 261 -3.87 15.75 4.22
CA ILE A 261 -4.75 16.70 3.52
C ILE A 261 -5.03 17.84 4.49
N GLY A 262 -4.58 19.05 4.13
CA GLY A 262 -4.45 20.14 5.08
C GLY A 262 -3.51 19.75 6.24
N ASN A 263 -4.00 19.83 7.48
CA ASN A 263 -3.22 19.49 8.68
C ASN A 263 -3.55 18.12 9.28
N ASN A 264 -4.35 17.30 8.59
CA ASN A 264 -4.83 16.04 9.13
C ASN A 264 -4.33 14.83 8.31
N ASN A 265 -4.15 13.69 8.98
CA ASN A 265 -3.84 12.42 8.32
C ASN A 265 -5.15 11.69 7.96
N TYR A 266 -5.25 11.34 6.69
CA TYR A 266 -6.36 10.65 6.06
C TYR A 266 -5.91 9.28 5.58
N PHE A 267 -6.69 8.26 5.89
CA PHE A 267 -6.35 6.87 5.62
C PHE A 267 -7.39 6.25 4.74
N LYS A 268 -6.95 5.35 3.84
CA LYS A 268 -7.87 4.55 3.05
C LYS A 268 -8.74 3.72 3.99
N LEU A 269 -10.07 3.87 3.88
CA LEU A 269 -11.01 3.26 4.83
C LEU A 269 -10.82 1.74 4.94
N ARG A 270 -10.67 1.06 3.81
CA ARG A 270 -10.53 -0.41 3.77
C ARG A 270 -9.22 -0.91 4.39
N ASP A 271 -8.14 -0.14 4.31
CA ASP A 271 -6.88 -0.49 4.97
C ASP A 271 -7.04 -0.48 6.49
N LEU A 272 -7.82 0.48 7.03
CA LEU A 272 -8.17 0.54 8.45
C LEU A 272 -9.16 -0.57 8.83
N ALA A 273 -10.18 -0.81 8.00
CA ALA A 273 -11.17 -1.87 8.22
C ALA A 273 -10.51 -3.24 8.38
N ALA A 274 -9.54 -3.56 7.52
CA ALA A 274 -8.81 -4.83 7.57
C ALA A 274 -8.04 -5.06 8.88
N VAL A 275 -7.52 -4.00 9.51
CA VAL A 275 -6.71 -4.12 10.75
C VAL A 275 -7.52 -3.94 12.03
N MET A 276 -8.62 -3.18 11.96
CA MET A 276 -9.55 -2.92 13.07
C MET A 276 -10.76 -3.86 13.08
N ASP A 277 -10.90 -4.68 12.04
CA ASP A 277 -11.92 -5.73 11.89
C ASP A 277 -13.36 -5.21 11.99
N PHE A 278 -13.73 -4.31 11.07
CA PHE A 278 -15.11 -3.86 10.86
C PHE A 278 -15.55 -4.03 9.42
N GLY A 279 -16.83 -4.34 9.21
CA GLY A 279 -17.44 -4.45 7.90
C GLY A 279 -17.51 -3.10 7.18
N VAL A 280 -17.22 -3.11 5.88
CA VAL A 280 -17.37 -1.93 4.99
C VAL A 280 -18.10 -2.35 3.73
N ALA A 281 -19.25 -1.74 3.47
CA ALA A 281 -20.02 -1.95 2.24
C ALA A 281 -20.16 -0.65 1.44
N TRP A 282 -20.28 -0.80 0.11
CA TRP A 282 -20.51 0.28 -0.82
C TRP A 282 -21.82 0.07 -1.58
N ASP A 283 -22.72 1.04 -1.49
CA ASP A 283 -23.92 1.13 -2.31
C ASP A 283 -23.70 2.20 -3.39
N GLN A 284 -23.56 1.76 -4.64
CA GLN A 284 -23.34 2.62 -5.78
C GLN A 284 -24.58 3.43 -6.18
N GLU A 285 -25.79 2.87 -5.99
CA GLU A 285 -27.03 3.55 -6.37
C GLU A 285 -27.34 4.68 -5.38
N ALA A 286 -27.16 4.40 -4.09
CA ALA A 286 -27.38 5.35 -3.01
C ALA A 286 -26.16 6.25 -2.72
N TRP A 287 -25.01 6.03 -3.38
CA TRP A 287 -23.74 6.72 -3.08
C TRP A 287 -23.41 6.70 -1.59
N THR A 288 -23.52 5.51 -0.99
CA THR A 288 -23.46 5.33 0.46
C THR A 288 -22.35 4.35 0.85
N ILE A 289 -21.54 4.74 1.83
CA ILE A 289 -20.62 3.85 2.54
C ILE A 289 -21.31 3.41 3.84
N THR A 290 -21.35 2.10 4.07
CA THR A 290 -21.78 1.54 5.35
C THR A 290 -20.57 1.00 6.10
N ILE A 291 -20.41 1.40 7.35
CA ILE A 291 -19.45 0.86 8.31
C ILE A 291 -20.26 0.11 9.38
N ASP A 292 -19.97 -1.18 9.54
CA ASP A 292 -20.66 -2.03 10.51
C ASP A 292 -19.67 -2.72 11.44
N THR A 293 -19.65 -2.26 12.70
CA THR A 293 -18.83 -2.83 13.77
C THR A 293 -19.50 -4.02 14.45
N SER A 294 -20.51 -4.64 13.87
CA SER A 294 -20.99 -5.96 14.30
C SER A 294 -20.56 -7.06 13.34
N LEU A 295 -20.04 -6.68 12.19
CA LEU A 295 -19.53 -7.57 11.16
C LEU A 295 -18.01 -7.49 11.10
N PRO A 296 -17.31 -8.61 10.86
CA PRO A 296 -15.90 -8.58 10.58
C PRO A 296 -15.63 -7.82 9.29
N TYR A 297 -14.38 -7.43 9.08
CA TYR A 297 -13.98 -6.99 7.74
C TYR A 297 -14.03 -8.18 6.79
N GLU A 298 -15.05 -8.17 5.93
CA GLU A 298 -15.09 -9.02 4.76
C GLU A 298 -14.61 -8.21 3.57
N GLU A 299 -13.63 -8.74 2.86
CA GLU A 299 -13.31 -8.21 1.54
C GLU A 299 -14.54 -8.49 0.66
N ASP A 300 -15.27 -7.43 0.26
CA ASP A 300 -16.56 -7.53 -0.43
C ASP A 300 -16.53 -8.56 -1.58
N LEU A 301 -17.10 -9.75 -1.32
CA LEU A 301 -17.41 -10.76 -2.33
C LEU A 301 -18.76 -10.40 -2.95
N GLN A 302 -18.78 -9.41 -3.85
CA GLN A 302 -20.04 -9.06 -4.52
C GLN A 302 -20.45 -10.19 -5.48
N LEU A 303 -21.47 -10.95 -5.09
CA LEU A 303 -22.17 -11.93 -5.94
C LEU A 303 -22.84 -11.17 -7.09
N GLY A 304 -22.21 -11.17 -8.26
CA GLY A 304 -22.84 -10.73 -9.49
C GLY A 304 -24.09 -11.57 -9.76
N THR A 305 -25.27 -10.96 -9.72
CA THR A 305 -26.48 -11.59 -10.23
C THR A 305 -26.42 -11.60 -11.75
N ASN A 306 -26.37 -12.83 -12.28
CA ASN A 306 -26.47 -13.31 -13.67
C ASN A 306 -26.93 -12.33 -14.76
#